data_AF-A0A3B9LBA8-F1
#
_entry.id   AF-A0A3B9LBA8-F1
#
_cell.length_a   1.000
_cell.length_b   1.000
_cell.length_c   1.000
_cell.angle_alpha   90.00
_cell.angle_beta   90.00
_cell.angle_gamma   90.00
#
_symmetry.space_group_name_H-M   'P 1'
#
loop_
_entity.id
_entity.type
_entity.pdbx_description
1 polymer ?
#
loop_
_entity_poly.entity_id
_entity_poly.type
_entity_poly.pdbx_seq_one_letter_code
_entity_poly.pdbx_strand_id
1 'polypeptide(L)'
;MNAFAVGDCRPDLTFILDIDLATAQSRMQRTVRTPDRMEQQSTEFYEQVRQAYRQLAAREPDRIVLMDGAQPTGKIDIEIWEMISSRFPGLAMNPQSANRNPQS
;
A
#
# COMPACT_ATOMS: atom_id res chain seq x y z
N MET A 1 18.53 13.30 7.54
CA MET A 1 17.27 12.83 8.12
C MET A 1 16.18 13.82 7.68
N ASN A 2 15.26 13.41 6.80
CA ASN A 2 14.31 14.30 6.11
C ASN A 2 13.14 14.77 7.00
N ALA A 3 13.43 15.29 8.19
CA ALA A 3 12.42 15.87 9.09
C ALA A 3 12.05 17.32 8.72
N PHE A 4 12.69 17.91 7.71
CA PHE A 4 12.54 19.32 7.34
C PHE A 4 11.58 19.55 6.15
N ALA A 5 11.19 18.50 5.43
CA ALA A 5 10.35 18.60 4.23
C ALA A 5 8.92 18.05 4.43
N VAL A 6 8.70 17.31 5.50
CA VAL A 6 7.41 16.73 5.87
C VAL A 6 7.28 17.05 7.35
N GLY A 7 6.30 17.87 7.78
CA GLY A 7 6.03 18.04 9.21
C GLY A 7 5.64 16.70 9.87
N ASP A 8 4.98 16.73 11.03
CA ASP A 8 4.45 15.52 11.69
C ASP A 8 3.35 14.75 10.90
N CYS A 9 3.21 15.00 9.59
CA CYS A 9 2.30 14.28 8.72
C CYS A 9 2.83 12.87 8.45
N ARG A 10 2.46 11.95 9.34
CA ARG A 10 2.65 10.51 9.19
C ARG A 10 1.31 9.88 8.82
N PRO A 11 1.28 8.93 7.87
CA PRO A 11 0.05 8.21 7.57
C PRO A 11 -0.41 7.40 8.80
N ASP A 12 -1.71 7.45 9.08
CA ASP A 12 -2.37 6.68 10.14
C ASP A 12 -2.39 5.16 9.83
N LEU A 13 -2.33 4.81 8.55
CA LEU A 13 -2.26 3.43 8.07
C LEU A 13 -1.43 3.34 6.78
N THR A 14 -0.56 2.36 6.67
CA THR A 14 0.26 2.06 5.50
C THR A 14 0.22 0.57 5.22
N PHE A 15 -0.10 0.19 3.98
CA PHE A 15 -0.06 -1.19 3.53
C PHE A 15 1.23 -1.44 2.74
N ILE A 16 1.96 -2.49 3.11
CA ILE A 16 3.12 -2.97 2.38
C ILE A 16 2.69 -4.27 1.69
N LEU A 17 2.62 -4.24 0.36
CA LEU A 17 2.38 -5.43 -0.44
C LEU A 17 3.71 -6.16 -0.65
N ASP A 18 3.91 -7.22 0.10
CA ASP A 18 5.12 -8.01 0.06
C ASP A 18 5.09 -9.00 -1.11
N ILE A 19 5.92 -8.74 -2.12
CA ILE A 19 6.00 -9.55 -3.33
C ILE A 19 7.46 -9.88 -3.62
N ASP A 20 7.75 -11.14 -3.94
CA ASP A 20 9.09 -11.51 -4.40
C ASP A 20 9.32 -11.03 -5.84
N LEU A 21 10.59 -10.87 -6.20
CA LEU A 21 10.98 -10.33 -7.51
C LEU A 21 10.45 -11.17 -8.68
N ALA A 22 10.47 -12.51 -8.57
CA ALA A 22 10.04 -13.39 -9.66
C ALA A 22 8.53 -13.23 -9.94
N THR A 23 7.72 -13.17 -8.87
CA THR A 23 6.28 -12.91 -8.97
C THR A 23 6.00 -11.52 -9.53
N ALA A 24 6.73 -10.49 -9.09
CA ALA A 24 6.60 -9.13 -9.61
C ALA A 24 6.92 -9.06 -11.12
N GLN A 25 8.04 -9.65 -11.54
CA GLN A 25 8.45 -9.73 -12.94
C GLN A 25 7.40 -10.45 -13.80
N SER A 26 6.86 -11.57 -13.34
CA SER A 26 5.82 -12.32 -14.06
C SER A 26 4.56 -11.47 -14.32
N ARG A 27 4.18 -10.62 -13.35
CA ARG A 27 3.03 -9.70 -13.51
C ARG A 27 3.35 -8.55 -14.46
N MET A 28 4.56 -8.01 -14.40
CA MET A 28 5.00 -6.93 -15.26
C MET A 28 5.09 -7.35 -16.73
N GLN A 29 5.56 -8.56 -17.01
CA GLN A 29 5.60 -9.10 -18.39
C GLN A 29 4.22 -9.17 -19.05
N ARG A 30 3.14 -9.23 -18.26
CA ARG A 30 1.75 -9.19 -18.78
C ARG A 30 1.31 -7.79 -19.21
N THR A 31 2.09 -6.76 -18.91
CA THR A 31 1.79 -5.39 -19.31
C THR A 31 2.95 -4.80 -20.11
N VAL A 32 2.69 -4.38 -21.35
CA VAL A 32 3.72 -3.74 -22.19
C VAL A 32 4.05 -2.37 -21.62
N ARG A 33 5.18 -2.25 -20.91
CA ARG A 33 5.69 -1.00 -20.30
C ARG A 33 7.20 -0.96 -20.38
N THR A 34 7.76 0.24 -20.44
CA THR A 34 9.21 0.46 -20.35
C THR A 34 9.67 0.32 -18.91
N PRO A 35 10.75 -0.44 -18.64
CA PRO A 35 11.22 -0.60 -17.27
C PRO A 35 11.70 0.70 -16.65
N ASP A 36 11.22 1.00 -15.45
CA ASP A 36 11.65 2.18 -14.70
C ASP A 36 13.04 1.98 -14.06
N ARG A 37 13.53 3.01 -13.35
CA ARG A 37 14.84 2.98 -12.70
C ARG A 37 14.96 1.92 -11.61
N MET A 38 13.86 1.58 -10.94
CA MET A 38 13.84 0.50 -9.94
C MET A 38 13.96 -0.85 -10.64
N GLU A 39 13.26 -1.05 -11.76
CA GLU A 39 13.28 -2.27 -12.58
C GLU A 39 14.65 -2.62 -13.18
N GLN A 40 15.56 -1.65 -13.21
CA GLN A 40 16.96 -1.83 -13.65
C GLN A 40 17.92 -2.17 -12.50
N GLN A 41 17.45 -2.26 -11.26
CA GLN A 41 18.28 -2.59 -10.11
C GLN A 41 18.53 -4.11 -10.01
N SER A 42 19.63 -4.47 -9.33
CA SER A 42 20.01 -5.86 -9.06
C SER A 42 19.01 -6.58 -8.15
N THR A 43 18.92 -7.90 -8.26
CA THR A 43 18.10 -8.75 -7.36
C THR A 43 18.43 -8.54 -5.89
N GLU A 44 19.71 -8.34 -5.56
CA GLU A 44 20.18 -8.09 -4.20
C GLU A 44 19.59 -6.79 -3.63
N PHE A 45 19.54 -5.73 -4.45
CA PHE A 45 18.92 -4.47 -4.07
C PHE A 45 17.43 -4.64 -3.75
N TYR A 46 16.70 -5.39 -4.58
CA TYR A 46 15.30 -5.69 -4.35
C TYR A 46 15.06 -6.40 -3.02
N GLU A 47 15.83 -7.45 -2.74
CA GLU A 47 15.67 -8.20 -1.49
C GLU A 47 16.05 -7.36 -0.27
N GLN A 48 17.08 -6.50 -0.38
CA GLN A 48 17.42 -5.55 0.69
C GLN A 48 16.28 -4.56 0.97
N VAL A 49 15.68 -3.99 -0.07
CA VAL A 49 14.53 -3.07 0.06
C VAL A 49 13.34 -3.79 0.68
N ARG A 50 13.02 -4.99 0.21
CA ARG A 50 11.95 -5.83 0.75
C ARG A 50 12.17 -6.14 2.23
N GLN A 51 13.39 -6.52 2.61
CA GLN A 51 13.73 -6.80 4.00
C GLN A 51 13.60 -5.55 4.87
N ALA A 52 14.02 -4.38 4.39
CA ALA A 52 13.87 -3.12 5.11
C ALA A 52 12.39 -2.78 5.38
N TYR A 53 11.51 -3.00 4.39
CA TYR A 53 10.06 -2.82 4.57
C TYR A 53 9.44 -3.81 5.56
N ARG A 54 9.85 -5.08 5.53
CA ARG A 54 9.42 -6.07 6.53
C ARG A 54 9.85 -5.69 7.94
N GLN A 55 11.10 -5.22 8.10
CA GLN A 55 11.59 -4.73 9.39
C GLN A 55 10.82 -3.50 9.85
N LEU A 56 10.47 -2.60 8.93
CA LEU A 56 9.67 -1.42 9.24
C LEU A 56 8.27 -1.80 9.72
N ALA A 57 7.61 -2.75 9.06
CA ALA A 57 6.32 -3.29 9.50
C ALA A 57 6.39 -3.91 10.91
N ALA A 58 7.46 -4.65 11.19
CA ALA A 58 7.68 -5.24 12.51
C ALA A 58 7.94 -4.19 13.61
N ARG A 59 8.51 -3.03 13.27
CA ARG A 59 8.80 -1.94 14.21
C ARG A 59 7.59 -1.05 14.49
N GLU A 60 6.65 -0.97 13.55
CA GLU A 60 5.50 -0.09 13.65
C GLU A 60 4.16 -0.82 13.33
N PRO A 61 3.87 -1.94 14.02
CA PRO A 61 2.73 -2.81 13.70
C PRO A 61 1.36 -2.13 13.87
N ASP A 62 1.29 -1.06 14.66
CA ASP A 62 0.06 -0.31 14.90
C ASP A 62 -0.41 0.45 13.66
N ARG A 63 0.51 0.87 12.77
CA ARG A 63 0.18 1.68 11.58
C ARG A 63 0.65 1.08 10.26
N ILE A 64 1.49 0.04 10.30
CA ILE A 64 2.02 -0.61 9.11
C ILE A 64 1.55 -2.06 9.05
N VAL A 65 0.92 -2.40 7.94
CA VAL A 65 0.34 -3.71 7.71
C VAL A 65 1.07 -4.35 6.54
N LEU A 66 1.74 -5.46 6.83
CA LEU A 66 2.37 -6.29 5.80
C LEU A 66 1.33 -7.26 5.24
N MET A 67 1.10 -7.21 3.94
CA MET A 67 0.14 -8.08 3.23
C MET A 67 0.87 -8.92 2.20
N ASP A 68 0.36 -10.11 1.93
CA ASP A 68 0.86 -10.95 0.85
C ASP A 68 0.48 -10.37 -0.52
N GLY A 69 1.45 -9.73 -1.16
CA GLY A 69 1.28 -9.12 -2.47
C GLY A 69 1.18 -10.14 -3.60
N ALA A 70 1.49 -11.42 -3.37
CA ALA A 70 1.40 -12.47 -4.39
C ALA A 70 -0.04 -12.96 -4.62
N GLN A 71 -0.98 -12.60 -3.75
CA GLN A 71 -2.39 -12.92 -3.92
C GLN A 71 -3.02 -12.24 -5.15
N PRO A 72 -4.14 -12.77 -5.69
CA PRO A 72 -4.89 -12.10 -6.73
C PRO A 72 -5.35 -10.71 -6.30
N THR A 73 -5.34 -9.74 -7.21
CA THR A 73 -5.72 -8.34 -6.92
C THR A 73 -7.06 -8.25 -6.19
N GLY A 74 -8.11 -8.91 -6.69
CA GLY A 74 -9.43 -8.88 -6.03
C GLY A 74 -9.47 -9.39 -4.59
N LYS A 75 -8.51 -10.23 -4.16
CA LYS A 75 -8.39 -10.65 -2.74
C LYS A 75 -7.75 -9.56 -1.89
N ILE A 76 -6.65 -8.98 -2.38
CA ILE A 76 -5.96 -7.85 -1.74
C ILE A 76 -6.92 -6.67 -1.59
N ASP A 77 -7.71 -6.39 -2.63
CA ASP A 77 -8.68 -5.29 -2.65
C ASP A 77 -9.71 -5.41 -1.52
N ILE A 78 -10.28 -6.62 -1.35
CA ILE A 78 -11.26 -6.91 -0.29
C ILE A 78 -10.61 -6.75 1.09
N GLU A 79 -9.43 -7.34 1.29
CA GLU A 79 -8.74 -7.31 2.59
C GLU A 79 -8.37 -5.88 3.02
N ILE A 80 -7.91 -5.05 2.08
CA ILE A 80 -7.65 -3.62 2.33
C ILE A 80 -8.93 -2.92 2.77
N TRP A 81 -10.04 -3.12 2.05
CA TRP A 81 -11.32 -2.47 2.36
C TRP A 81 -11.90 -2.89 3.70
N GLU A 82 -11.83 -4.18 4.04
CA GLU A 82 -12.25 -4.69 5.35
C GLU A 82 -11.44 -4.03 6.47
N MET A 83 -10.12 -3.92 6.30
CA MET A 83 -9.25 -3.32 7.31
C MET A 83 -9.48 -1.81 7.47
N ILE A 84 -9.61 -1.08 6.37
CA ILE A 84 -9.93 0.37 6.39
C ILE A 84 -11.28 0.58 7.07
N SER A 85 -12.30 -0.20 6.71
CA SER A 85 -13.66 -0.04 7.26
C SER A 85 -13.71 -0.34 8.75
N SER A 86 -12.95 -1.34 9.20
CA SER A 86 -12.82 -1.70 10.61
C SER A 86 -12.09 -0.64 11.43
N ARG A 87 -10.95 -0.13 10.92
CA ARG A 87 -10.11 0.84 11.65
C ARG A 87 -10.62 2.28 11.57
N PHE A 88 -11.28 2.64 10.47
CA PHE A 88 -11.81 3.97 10.22
C PHE A 88 -13.31 3.88 9.85
N PRO A 89 -14.20 3.56 10.80
CA PRO A 89 -15.64 3.47 10.51
C PRO A 89 -16.24 4.76 9.93
N GLY A 90 -15.65 5.92 10.25
CA GLY A 90 -16.03 7.22 9.69
C GLY A 90 -15.65 7.42 8.21
N LEU A 91 -14.72 6.64 7.67
CA LEU A 91 -14.44 6.58 6.23
C LEU A 91 -15.37 5.58 5.51
N ALA A 92 -15.85 4.55 6.21
CA ALA A 92 -16.83 3.60 5.68
C ALA A 92 -18.25 4.19 5.55
N MET A 93 -18.54 5.26 6.29
CA MET A 93 -19.80 6.00 6.19
C MET A 93 -19.61 7.39 5.58
N ASN A 94 -19.65 7.49 4.25
CA ASN A 94 -20.41 8.58 3.63
C ASN A 94 -20.88 8.32 2.17
N PRO A 95 -22.00 7.61 1.96
CA PRO A 95 -22.75 7.67 0.70
C PRO A 95 -23.80 8.80 0.65
N GLN A 96 -23.95 9.65 1.69
CA GLN A 96 -25.16 10.48 1.88
C GLN A 96 -24.99 11.97 2.25
N SER A 97 -23.78 12.56 2.35
CA SER A 97 -23.66 14.03 2.44
C SER A 97 -23.84 14.77 1.10
N ALA A 98 -24.08 14.05 0.01
CA ALA A 98 -24.45 14.63 -1.29
C ALA A 98 -25.96 14.74 -1.52
N ASN A 99 -26.80 14.46 -0.52
CA ASN A 99 -28.22 14.80 -0.56
C ASN A 99 -28.60 15.72 0.61
N ARG A 100 -28.24 16.99 0.50
CA ARG A 100 -28.98 18.08 1.14
C ARG A 100 -29.29 19.14 0.10
N ASN A 101 -30.48 18.99 -0.45
CA ASN A 101 -31.29 20.01 -1.10
C ASN A 101 -31.20 21.37 -0.36
N PRO A 102 -31.03 22.50 -1.07
CA PRO A 102 -31.66 23.74 -0.67
C PRO A 102 -32.73 24.12 -1.71
N GLN A 103 -33.95 24.22 -1.19
CA GLN A 103 -35.12 24.92 -1.70
C GLN A 103 -34.84 26.02 -2.74
N SER A 104 -35.58 25.99 -3.84
CA SER A 104 -36.44 27.09 -4.34
C SER A 104 -37.46 26.52 -5.31
#